data_AF-A0A7C5JBH7-F1
#
_entry.id   AF-A0A7C5JBH7-F1
#
_cell.length_a   1.000
_cell.length_b   1.000
_cell.length_c   1.000
_cell.angle_alpha   90.00
_cell.angle_beta   90.00
_cell.angle_gamma   90.00
#
_symmetry.space_group_name_H-M   'P 1'
#
loop_
_entity.id
_entity.type
_entity.pdbx_description
1 polymer ?
#
loop_
_entity_poly.entity_id
_entity_poly.type
_entity_poly.pdbx_seq_one_letter_code
_entity_poly.pdbx_strand_id
1 'polypeptide(L)'
;MNQLARTVLAALLLPAAAHAGEWSGYVSGEYRYFPDAPGDPRQHGNNLSFSAQPEYYHEWDSGRQSLTVVPFARWDQGDSRRSHADIRELNWLKASDNWELRAGIGKVFWGVTESQHLVDIINQTDFVENLDGEDKLGQPMIQL
;
A
#
# COMPACT_ATOMS: atom_id res chain seq x y z
N MET A 1 -19.64 46.63 44.90
CA MET A 1 -19.37 45.18 44.75
C MET A 1 -20.62 44.57 44.13
N ASN A 2 -20.71 44.10 42.88
CA ASN A 2 -19.72 43.49 41.99
C ASN A 2 -20.10 43.73 40.53
N GLN A 3 -19.10 43.97 39.67
CA GLN A 3 -19.23 43.97 38.21
C GLN A 3 -19.31 42.51 37.73
N LEU A 4 -20.37 42.15 37.00
CA LEU A 4 -20.50 40.85 36.36
C LEU A 4 -19.61 40.82 35.11
N ALA A 5 -18.47 40.11 35.19
CA ALA A 5 -17.60 39.86 34.05
C ALA A 5 -18.29 38.90 33.07
N ARG A 6 -18.63 39.40 31.88
CA ARG A 6 -19.09 38.58 30.75
C ARG A 6 -17.86 38.04 30.02
N THR A 7 -17.56 36.77 30.20
CA THR A 7 -16.51 36.08 29.44
C THR A 7 -17.07 35.73 28.06
N VAL A 8 -16.58 36.41 27.02
CA VAL A 8 -16.81 36.01 25.62
C VAL A 8 -15.71 35.04 25.23
N LEU A 9 -16.08 33.78 24.99
CA LEU A 9 -15.17 32.77 24.46
C LEU A 9 -15.09 32.95 22.95
N ALA A 10 -14.03 33.60 22.46
CA ALA A 10 -13.73 33.68 21.03
C ALA A 10 -13.06 32.37 20.61
N ALA A 11 -13.78 31.50 19.90
CA ALA A 11 -13.20 30.35 19.25
C ALA A 11 -12.39 30.82 18.03
N LEU A 12 -11.06 30.75 18.11
CA LEU A 12 -10.19 30.89 16.94
C LEU A 12 -10.43 29.70 16.00
N LEU A 13 -11.18 29.91 14.93
CA LEU A 13 -11.21 29.01 13.78
C LEU A 13 -9.91 29.18 13.00
N LEU A 14 -8.91 28.37 13.32
CA LEU A 14 -7.74 28.21 12.46
C LEU A 14 -8.20 27.55 11.16
N PRO A 15 -7.83 28.06 9.97
CA PRO A 15 -8.10 27.36 8.73
C PRO A 15 -7.36 26.03 8.75
N ALA A 16 -8.11 24.93 8.81
CA ALA A 16 -7.56 23.62 8.53
C ALA A 16 -7.11 23.64 7.07
N ALA A 17 -5.82 23.48 6.83
CA ALA A 17 -5.34 23.19 5.49
C ALA A 17 -6.06 21.90 5.04
N ALA A 18 -6.94 22.03 4.05
CA ALA A 18 -7.61 20.90 3.44
C ALA A 18 -6.57 20.12 2.63
N HIS A 19 -5.80 19.28 3.32
CA HIS A 19 -4.96 18.30 2.68
C HIS A 19 -5.89 17.16 2.24
N ALA A 20 -6.21 17.12 0.95
CA ALA A 20 -6.92 16.01 0.32
C ALA A 20 -5.96 14.80 0.21
N GLY A 21 -5.57 14.26 1.36
CA GLY A 21 -4.92 12.96 1.43
C GLY A 21 -6.00 11.90 1.45
N GLU A 22 -5.95 10.97 0.51
CA GLU A 22 -6.88 9.86 0.39
C GLU A 22 -6.24 8.59 0.94
N TRP A 23 -7.00 7.85 1.73
CA TRP A 23 -6.60 6.55 2.24
C TRP A 23 -7.51 5.48 1.65
N SER A 24 -6.90 4.42 1.11
CA SER A 24 -7.57 3.26 0.53
C SER A 24 -6.79 1.98 0.90
N GLY A 25 -7.10 0.86 0.24
CA GLY A 25 -6.42 -0.42 0.47
C GLY A 25 -7.26 -1.45 1.23
N TYR A 26 -6.61 -2.46 1.82
CA TYR A 26 -7.30 -3.57 2.46
C TYR A 26 -6.59 -4.13 3.71
N VAL A 27 -7.37 -4.87 4.50
CA VAL A 27 -6.89 -5.78 5.55
C VAL A 27 -7.56 -7.13 5.33
N SER A 28 -6.82 -8.21 5.51
CA SER A 28 -7.28 -9.59 5.30
C SER A 28 -6.93 -10.48 6.48
N GLY A 29 -7.82 -11.43 6.80
CA GLY A 29 -7.59 -12.50 7.74
C GLY A 29 -7.94 -13.83 7.09
N GLU A 30 -7.01 -14.78 7.13
CA GLU A 30 -7.14 -16.12 6.57
C GLU A 30 -7.05 -17.15 7.70
N TYR A 31 -8.02 -18.06 7.78
CA TYR A 31 -7.95 -19.24 8.62
C TYR A 31 -8.08 -20.50 7.76
N ARG A 32 -7.13 -21.42 7.90
CA ARG A 32 -7.08 -22.68 7.17
C ARG A 32 -7.23 -23.84 8.14
N TYR A 33 -8.27 -24.64 7.95
CA TYR A 33 -8.56 -25.82 8.77
C TYR A 33 -8.22 -27.10 8.01
N PHE A 34 -7.50 -28.01 8.66
CA PHE A 34 -7.17 -29.35 8.16
C PHE A 34 -7.84 -30.39 9.06
N PRO A 35 -8.74 -31.22 8.52
CA PRO A 35 -9.45 -32.23 9.31
C PRO A 35 -8.54 -33.38 9.75
N ASP A 36 -7.53 -33.70 8.95
CA ASP A 36 -6.56 -34.75 9.23
C ASP A 36 -5.29 -34.18 9.87
N ALA A 37 -4.64 -35.00 10.70
CA ALA A 37 -3.35 -34.64 11.28
C ALA A 37 -2.26 -34.55 10.20
N PRO A 38 -1.24 -33.69 10.37
CA PRO A 38 -0.13 -33.59 9.42
C PRO A 38 0.54 -34.96 9.19
N GLY A 39 0.73 -35.34 7.93
CA GLY A 39 1.37 -36.61 7.57
C GLY A 39 2.89 -36.61 7.73
N ASP A 40 3.48 -35.42 7.82
CA ASP A 40 4.90 -35.19 8.10
C ASP A 40 5.04 -34.21 9.28
N PRO A 41 5.91 -34.45 10.28
CA PRO A 41 6.11 -33.53 11.41
C PRO A 41 6.53 -32.11 11.03
N ARG A 42 7.03 -31.87 9.81
CA ARG A 42 7.38 -30.55 9.28
C ARG A 42 6.18 -29.79 8.72
N GLN A 43 5.03 -30.44 8.55
CA GLN A 43 3.81 -29.80 8.08
C GLN A 43 3.06 -29.19 9.26
N HIS A 44 2.57 -27.98 9.06
CA HIS A 44 1.71 -27.30 10.03
C HIS A 44 0.27 -27.78 9.86
N GLY A 45 -0.46 -27.91 10.98
CA GLY A 45 -1.89 -28.20 10.98
C GLY A 45 -2.69 -26.96 10.62
N ASN A 46 -3.75 -26.67 11.38
CA ASN A 46 -4.53 -25.44 11.19
C ASN A 46 -3.63 -24.20 11.21
N ASN A 47 -3.95 -23.23 10.36
CA ASN A 47 -3.14 -22.03 10.18
C ASN A 47 -3.97 -20.76 10.25
N LEU A 48 -3.37 -19.69 10.77
CA LEU A 48 -3.93 -18.35 10.81
C LEU A 48 -2.96 -17.37 10.17
N SER A 49 -3.47 -16.46 9.34
CA SER A 49 -2.68 -15.42 8.68
C SER A 49 -3.45 -14.10 8.65
N PHE A 50 -2.72 -13.00 8.74
CA PHE A 50 -3.24 -11.65 8.59
C PHE A 50 -2.38 -10.88 7.61
N SER A 51 -2.98 -10.05 6.76
CA SER A 51 -2.24 -9.11 5.93
C SER A 51 -2.94 -7.76 5.82
N ALA A 52 -2.16 -6.73 5.53
CA ALA A 52 -2.65 -5.38 5.31
C ALA A 52 -1.85 -4.69 4.21
N GLN A 53 -2.55 -3.95 3.37
CA GLN A 53 -1.98 -3.10 2.34
C GLN A 53 -2.77 -1.80 2.30
N PRO A 54 -2.54 -0.86 3.22
CA PRO A 54 -3.11 0.46 3.11
C PRO A 54 -2.44 1.19 1.94
N GLU A 55 -3.16 2.12 1.34
CA GLU A 55 -2.67 3.00 0.29
C GLU A 55 -2.95 4.44 0.71
N TYR A 56 -1.95 5.29 0.56
CA TYR A 56 -2.06 6.73 0.76
C TYR A 56 -1.76 7.44 -0.55
N TYR A 57 -2.71 8.26 -0.99
CA TYR A 57 -2.56 9.14 -2.15
C TYR A 57 -2.68 10.60 -1.72
N HIS A 58 -1.79 11.45 -2.21
CA HIS A 58 -1.90 12.88 -2.01
C HIS A 58 -1.55 13.65 -3.28
N GLU A 59 -2.39 14.61 -3.63
CA GLU A 59 -2.21 15.47 -4.80
C GLU A 59 -2.10 16.93 -4.37
N TRP A 60 -1.19 17.67 -5.01
CA TRP A 60 -1.02 19.10 -4.81
C TRP A 60 -0.60 19.81 -6.10
N ASP A 61 -0.37 21.12 -6.02
CA ASP A 61 0.04 21.95 -7.16
C ASP A 61 -0.96 21.88 -8.34
N SER A 62 -2.26 21.94 -8.02
CA SER A 62 -3.35 21.85 -8.98
C SER A 62 -3.29 20.61 -9.87
N GLY A 63 -2.91 19.46 -9.28
CA GLY A 63 -2.82 18.18 -9.97
C GLY A 63 -1.51 17.93 -10.70
N ARG A 64 -0.54 18.85 -10.59
CA ARG A 64 0.78 18.68 -11.21
C ARG A 64 1.72 17.81 -10.41
N GLN A 65 1.42 17.54 -9.15
CA GLN A 65 2.26 16.71 -8.30
C GLN A 65 1.43 15.76 -7.48
N SER A 66 1.89 14.51 -7.38
CA SER A 66 1.26 13.51 -6.54
C SER A 66 2.28 12.60 -5.86
N LEU A 67 1.87 12.07 -4.72
CA LEU A 67 2.60 11.09 -3.92
C LEU A 67 1.69 9.90 -3.65
N THR A 68 2.15 8.70 -4.00
CA THR A 68 1.48 7.43 -3.70
C THR A 68 2.39 6.60 -2.80
N VAL A 69 1.86 6.11 -1.67
CA VAL A 69 2.57 5.25 -0.71
C VAL A 69 1.72 4.04 -0.39
N VAL A 70 2.24 2.84 -0.67
CA VAL A 70 1.56 1.56 -0.48
C VAL A 70 2.48 0.61 0.29
N PRO A 71 2.51 0.67 1.64
CA PRO A 71 3.18 -0.35 2.42
C PRO A 71 2.38 -1.66 2.42
N PHE A 72 3.06 -2.78 2.57
CA PHE A 72 2.45 -4.09 2.73
C PHE A 72 3.05 -4.81 3.93
N ALA A 73 2.22 -5.55 4.65
CA ALA A 73 2.69 -6.49 5.64
C ALA A 73 1.80 -7.74 5.70
N ARG A 74 2.44 -8.89 5.94
CA ARG A 74 1.79 -10.15 6.29
C ARG A 74 2.41 -10.75 7.53
N TRP A 75 1.57 -11.35 8.35
CA TRP A 75 1.95 -12.26 9.41
C TRP A 75 1.24 -13.60 9.19
N ASP A 76 1.97 -14.70 9.34
CA ASP A 76 1.48 -16.07 9.20
C ASP A 76 1.95 -16.90 10.39
N GLN A 77 1.02 -17.62 11.01
CA GLN A 77 1.26 -18.44 12.20
C GLN A 77 2.17 -19.65 11.91
N GLY A 78 1.99 -20.25 10.73
CA GLY A 78 2.55 -21.55 10.37
C GLY A 78 3.84 -21.43 9.58
N ASP A 79 4.02 -20.39 8.77
CA ASP A 79 5.27 -20.19 8.01
C ASP A 79 5.89 -18.80 8.25
N SER A 80 6.98 -18.77 9.01
CA SER A 80 7.73 -17.54 9.28
C SER A 80 8.32 -16.90 8.01
N ARG A 81 8.52 -17.66 6.92
CA ARG A 81 9.02 -17.11 5.66
C ARG A 81 7.94 -16.35 4.88
N ARG A 82 6.66 -16.63 5.15
CA ARG A 82 5.50 -15.90 4.60
C ARG A 82 5.16 -14.65 5.41
N SER A 83 5.74 -14.50 6.61
CA SER A 83 5.63 -13.27 7.39
C SER A 83 6.68 -12.26 6.95
N HIS A 84 6.24 -11.12 6.40
CA HIS A 84 7.15 -10.09 5.92
C HIS A 84 6.47 -8.72 5.85
N ALA A 85 7.27 -7.69 5.63
CA ALA A 85 6.80 -6.33 5.38
C ALA A 85 7.68 -5.68 4.32
N ASP A 86 7.05 -4.94 3.42
CA ASP A 86 7.71 -4.30 2.29
C ASP A 86 6.97 -3.02 1.87
N ILE A 87 7.54 -2.31 0.89
CA ILE A 87 6.92 -1.16 0.25
C ILE A 87 6.59 -1.55 -1.19
N ARG A 88 5.30 -1.72 -1.48
CA ARG A 88 4.80 -2.05 -2.82
C ARG A 88 4.90 -0.86 -3.75
N GLU A 89 4.66 0.33 -3.22
CA GLU A 89 4.78 1.59 -3.95
C GLU A 89 5.22 2.73 -3.04
N LEU A 90 6.12 3.56 -3.54
CA LEU A 90 6.48 4.87 -3.03
C LEU A 90 6.83 5.74 -4.23
N ASN A 91 5.84 6.37 -4.85
CA ASN A 91 6.01 7.10 -6.10
C ASN A 91 5.73 8.58 -5.91
N TRP A 92 6.68 9.41 -6.32
CA TRP A 92 6.46 10.83 -6.53
C TRP A 92 6.37 11.12 -8.03
N LEU A 93 5.27 11.75 -8.43
CA LEU A 93 5.06 12.22 -9.79
C LEU A 93 5.06 13.75 -9.82
N LYS A 94 5.70 14.31 -10.84
CA LYS A 94 5.67 15.74 -11.16
C LYS A 94 5.46 15.93 -12.66
N ALA A 95 4.32 16.50 -13.02
CA ALA A 95 3.98 16.91 -14.36
C ALA A 95 4.30 18.39 -14.60
N SER A 96 4.78 18.70 -15.80
CA SER A 96 4.92 20.04 -16.34
C SER A 96 4.27 20.08 -17.73
N ASP A 97 4.28 21.24 -18.39
CA ASP A 97 3.57 21.42 -19.66
C ASP A 97 4.12 20.53 -20.79
N ASN A 98 5.37 20.04 -20.67
CA ASN A 98 6.07 19.29 -21.71
C ASN A 98 6.88 18.08 -21.21
N TRP A 99 6.85 17.75 -19.92
CA TRP A 99 7.54 16.58 -19.36
C TRP A 99 6.83 16.07 -18.10
N GLU A 100 7.03 14.79 -17.77
CA GLU A 100 6.55 14.18 -16.53
C GLU A 100 7.69 13.40 -15.87
N LEU A 101 8.04 13.73 -14.64
CA LEU A 101 9.01 12.97 -13.86
C LEU A 101 8.27 12.06 -12.89
N ARG A 102 8.56 10.77 -12.93
CA ARG A 102 8.22 9.81 -11.88
C ARG A 102 9.50 9.32 -11.22
N ALA A 103 9.58 9.40 -9.90
CA ALA A 103 10.72 8.92 -9.13
C ALA A 103 10.23 8.19 -7.88
N GLY A 104 10.81 7.03 -7.59
CA GLY A 104 10.42 6.27 -6.42
C GLY A 104 10.60 4.77 -6.55
N ILE A 105 9.76 4.03 -5.83
CA ILE A 105 9.62 2.58 -5.87
C ILE A 105 8.25 2.28 -6.47
N GLY A 106 8.19 1.52 -7.56
CA GLY A 106 6.92 1.22 -8.20
C GLY A 106 6.96 -0.04 -9.04
N LYS A 107 5.85 -0.30 -9.72
CA LYS A 107 5.69 -1.35 -10.72
C LYS A 107 5.41 -0.69 -12.07
N VAL A 108 5.96 -1.23 -13.15
CA VAL A 108 5.71 -0.71 -14.50
C VAL A 108 4.51 -1.43 -15.08
N PHE A 109 3.40 -0.72 -15.27
CA PHE A 109 2.21 -1.24 -15.96
C PHE A 109 2.18 -0.75 -17.39
N TRP A 110 2.06 -1.69 -18.33
CA TRP A 110 2.04 -1.38 -19.75
C TRP A 110 0.58 -1.51 -20.17
N GLY A 111 -0.12 -0.38 -20.24
CA GLY A 111 -1.59 -0.30 -20.36
C GLY A 111 -2.20 -1.00 -21.58
N VAL A 112 -2.33 -2.32 -21.52
CA VAL A 112 -3.16 -3.15 -22.41
C VAL A 112 -3.83 -4.21 -21.54
N THR A 113 -5.05 -4.60 -21.91
CA THR A 113 -5.83 -5.68 -21.29
C THR A 113 -5.05 -7.00 -21.32
N GLU A 114 -4.21 -7.20 -20.31
CA GLU A 114 -3.35 -8.37 -20.17
C GLU A 114 -4.24 -9.53 -19.66
N SER A 115 -4.72 -10.37 -20.58
CA SER A 115 -5.45 -11.58 -20.20
C SER A 115 -4.51 -12.66 -19.65
N GLN A 116 -3.18 -12.51 -19.87
CA GLN A 116 -2.09 -13.26 -19.26
C GLN A 116 -0.78 -12.45 -19.33
N HIS A 117 0.06 -12.55 -18.29
CA HIS A 117 1.38 -11.90 -18.06
C HIS A 117 2.47 -12.18 -19.10
N LEU A 118 2.14 -12.21 -20.39
CA LEU A 118 3.07 -12.59 -21.45
C LEU A 118 4.24 -11.60 -21.60
N VAL A 119 4.08 -10.35 -21.13
CA VAL A 119 5.09 -9.29 -21.31
C VAL A 119 5.53 -8.66 -19.98
N ASP A 120 5.05 -9.15 -18.83
CA ASP A 120 5.45 -8.65 -17.51
C ASP A 120 6.83 -9.19 -17.05
N ILE A 121 7.86 -8.90 -17.86
CA ILE A 121 9.26 -9.31 -17.65
C ILE A 121 10.00 -8.28 -16.76
N ILE A 122 9.44 -7.08 -16.61
CA ILE A 122 10.12 -5.95 -15.97
C ILE A 122 9.89 -5.93 -14.47
N ASN A 123 8.71 -6.34 -14.00
CA ASN A 123 8.42 -6.39 -12.58
C ASN A 123 8.92 -7.70 -11.97
N GLN A 124 9.62 -7.60 -10.84
CA GLN A 124 10.04 -8.79 -10.11
C GLN A 124 8.83 -9.47 -9.48
N THR A 125 8.67 -10.77 -9.73
CA THR A 125 7.60 -11.61 -9.17
C THR A 125 7.84 -11.90 -7.69
N ASP A 126 6.80 -11.77 -6.88
CA ASP A 126 6.79 -12.04 -5.45
C ASP A 126 6.27 -13.45 -5.14
N PHE A 127 7.16 -14.43 -5.19
CA PHE A 127 6.84 -15.82 -4.89
C PHE A 127 6.55 -16.10 -3.40
N VAL A 128 6.80 -15.14 -2.51
CA VAL A 128 6.46 -15.28 -1.09
C VAL A 128 4.96 -15.05 -0.88
N GLU A 129 4.39 -14.14 -1.66
CA GLU A 129 2.96 -13.84 -1.62
C GLU A 129 2.12 -14.87 -2.38
N ASN A 130 2.52 -15.21 -3.61
CA ASN A 130 1.81 -16.18 -4.42
C ASN A 130 2.72 -16.89 -5.43
N LEU A 131 2.50 -18.18 -5.62
CA LEU A 131 3.27 -19.02 -6.54
C LEU A 131 2.77 -18.94 -7.99
N ASP A 132 1.58 -18.38 -8.21
CA ASP A 132 1.01 -18.16 -9.55
C ASP A 132 1.74 -17.07 -10.35
N GLY A 133 2.55 -16.25 -9.66
CA GLY A 133 3.38 -15.23 -10.26
C GLY A 133 2.66 -13.91 -10.57
N GLU A 134 1.44 -13.75 -10.05
CA GLU A 134 0.61 -12.56 -10.24
C GLU A 134 1.09 -11.39 -9.38
N ASP A 135 1.58 -11.68 -8.17
CA ASP A 135 2.07 -10.67 -7.24
C ASP A 135 3.47 -10.17 -7.61
N LYS A 136 3.70 -8.86 -7.50
CA LYS A 136 4.96 -8.20 -7.85
C LYS A 136 5.53 -7.38 -6.70
N LEU A 137 6.85 -7.27 -6.66
CA LEU A 137 7.60 -6.38 -5.78
C LEU A 137 7.73 -4.98 -6.40
N GLY A 138 7.87 -3.97 -5.55
CA GLY A 138 8.22 -2.62 -5.98
C GLY A 138 9.71 -2.52 -6.31
N GLN A 139 10.07 -1.79 -7.37
CA GLN A 139 11.45 -1.56 -7.78
C GLN A 139 11.79 -0.07 -7.87
N PRO A 140 13.02 0.34 -7.50
CA PRO A 140 13.46 1.72 -7.68
C PRO A 140 13.44 2.12 -9.15
N MET A 141 12.84 3.26 -9.46
CA MET A 141 12.73 3.78 -10.81
C MET A 141 12.78 5.31 -10.86
N ILE A 142 13.34 5.80 -11.97
CA ILE A 142 13.24 7.20 -12.41
C ILE A 142 12.81 7.16 -13.88
N GLN A 143 11.75 7.88 -14.22
CA GLN A 143 11.17 7.97 -15.55
C GLN A 143 10.87 9.44 -15.86
N LEU A 144 11.21 9.90 -17.07
CA LEU A 144 11.01 11.26 -17.57
C LEU A 144 10.10 11.26 -18.82
#